data_AF-A0A2V8W201-F1
#
_entry.id   AF-A0A2V8W201-F1
#
_cell.length_a   1.000
_cell.length_b   1.000
_cell.length_c   1.000
_cell.angle_alpha   90.00
_cell.angle_beta   90.00
_cell.angle_gamma   90.00
#
_symmetry.space_group_name_H-M   'P 1'
#
loop_
_entity.id
_entity.type
_entity.pdbx_description
1 polymer ?
#
loop_
_entity_poly.entity_id
_entity_poly.type
_entity_poly.pdbx_seq_one_letter_code
_entity_poly.pdbx_strand_id
1 'polypeptide(L)'
;MRNALSNLLDRVVLGESPTRRLWFARRMPDRYVRNTQKLDFRTTVRWVASRSAFYRRKFQEHRIDPAMVRCPADLGNIFTTSTDLLTHPVEDFLCDRPQLGFETTGTLSPKSKKIFFSLDEMRDGRSTIAST
;
A
#
# COMPACT_ATOMS: atom_id res chain seq x y z
N MET A 1 -7.73 -8.32 0.83
CA MET A 1 -8.51 -9.18 1.75
C MET A 1 -7.79 -9.23 3.10
N ARG A 2 -8.36 -8.61 4.15
CA ARG A 2 -7.81 -8.68 5.52
C ARG A 2 -7.87 -10.13 6.03
N ASN A 3 -6.84 -10.57 6.76
CA ASN A 3 -6.86 -11.85 7.47
C ASN A 3 -8.04 -11.87 8.45
N ALA A 4 -8.76 -12.98 8.54
CA ALA A 4 -9.95 -13.13 9.39
C ALA A 4 -9.70 -12.75 10.87
N LEU A 5 -8.46 -12.90 11.35
CA LEU A 5 -8.03 -12.50 12.70
C LEU A 5 -7.97 -10.98 12.91
N SER A 6 -7.49 -10.21 11.92
CA SER A 6 -7.47 -8.74 12.06
C SER A 6 -8.86 -8.15 11.90
N ASN A 7 -9.71 -8.74 11.05
CA ASN A 7 -11.12 -8.36 10.96
C ASN A 7 -11.89 -8.61 12.27
N LEU A 8 -11.62 -9.72 12.97
CA LEU A 8 -12.30 -10.03 14.24
C LEU A 8 -11.85 -9.08 15.36
N LEU A 9 -10.55 -8.81 15.46
CA LEU A 9 -10.01 -7.86 16.44
C LEU A 9 -10.42 -6.41 16.11
N ASP A 10 -10.43 -6.01 14.84
CA ASP A 10 -10.97 -4.70 14.42
C ASP A 10 -12.44 -4.58 14.82
N ARG A 11 -13.25 -5.62 14.58
CA ARG A 11 -14.69 -5.55 14.86
C ARG A 11 -15.02 -5.60 16.35
N VAL A 12 -14.23 -6.32 17.15
CA VAL A 12 -14.44 -6.49 18.59
C VAL A 12 -13.78 -5.38 19.42
N VAL A 13 -12.63 -4.83 18.97
CA VAL A 13 -11.85 -3.83 19.71
C VAL A 13 -11.99 -2.41 19.14
N LEU A 14 -12.17 -2.24 17.83
CA LEU A 14 -12.32 -0.92 17.17
C LEU A 14 -13.78 -0.51 16.94
N GLY A 15 -14.74 -1.19 17.57
CA GLY A 15 -16.15 -0.79 17.62
C GLY A 15 -16.32 0.58 18.31
N GLU A 16 -16.55 1.61 17.48
CA GLU A 16 -17.10 2.96 17.71
C GLU A 16 -16.53 3.90 18.79
N SER A 17 -15.58 3.50 19.63
CA SER A 17 -15.00 4.41 20.65
C SER A 17 -13.57 4.88 20.30
N PRO A 18 -13.35 6.17 19.96
CA PRO A 18 -12.02 6.73 19.69
C PRO A 18 -11.03 6.53 20.84
N THR A 19 -11.51 6.60 22.09
CA THR A 19 -10.72 6.40 23.31
C THR A 19 -10.22 4.98 23.48
N ARG A 20 -11.03 3.96 23.14
CA ARG A 20 -10.58 2.56 23.13
C ARG A 20 -9.51 2.31 22.08
N ARG A 21 -9.63 2.94 20.90
CA ARG A 21 -8.58 2.87 19.87
C ARG A 21 -7.27 3.46 20.36
N LEU A 22 -7.31 4.64 20.99
CA LEU A 22 -6.12 5.32 21.51
C LEU A 22 -5.46 4.53 22.65
N TRP A 23 -6.25 3.97 23.56
CA TRP A 23 -5.76 3.14 24.65
C TRP A 23 -5.12 1.85 24.13
N PHE A 24 -5.76 1.20 23.16
CA PHE A 24 -5.23 -0.01 22.54
C PHE A 24 -3.94 0.29 21.78
N ALA A 25 -3.90 1.35 20.96
CA ALA A 25 -2.71 1.78 20.23
C ALA A 25 -1.52 2.08 21.17
N ARG A 26 -1.76 2.72 22.32
CA ARG A 26 -0.72 3.00 23.33
C ARG A 26 -0.19 1.77 24.06
N ARG A 27 -0.96 0.68 24.11
CA ARG A 27 -0.66 -0.52 24.90
C ARG A 27 -0.36 -1.74 24.02
N MET A 28 -0.33 -1.57 22.71
CA MET A 28 0.01 -2.63 21.77
C MET A 28 1.46 -3.08 21.98
N PRO A 29 1.71 -4.39 22.20
CA PRO A 29 3.07 -4.91 22.22
C PRO A 29 3.75 -4.75 20.86
N ASP A 30 5.02 -4.37 20.82
CA ASP A 30 5.75 -4.19 19.55
C ASP A 30 5.76 -5.46 18.67
N ARG A 31 5.71 -6.64 19.30
CA ARG A 31 5.64 -7.92 18.57
C ARG A 31 4.36 -8.02 17.74
N TYR A 32 3.24 -7.48 18.24
CA TYR A 32 1.99 -7.42 17.48
C TYR A 32 2.13 -6.47 16.30
N VAL A 33 2.61 -5.25 16.52
CA VAL A 33 2.82 -4.25 15.47
C VAL A 33 3.71 -4.80 14.35
N ARG A 34 4.86 -5.39 14.70
CA ARG A 34 5.79 -5.98 13.72
C ARG A 34 5.18 -7.16 12.96
N ASN A 35 4.36 -7.98 13.61
CA ASN A 35 3.69 -9.10 12.93
C ASN A 35 2.63 -8.61 11.95
N THR A 36 1.83 -7.62 12.35
CA THR A 36 0.83 -7.00 11.47
C THR A 36 1.50 -6.34 10.27
N GLN A 37 2.56 -5.56 10.47
CA GLN A 37 3.34 -4.96 9.39
C GLN A 37 3.90 -6.00 8.41
N LYS A 38 4.42 -7.13 8.91
CA LYS A 38 4.92 -8.22 8.06
C LYS A 38 3.81 -8.85 7.22
N LEU A 39 2.63 -9.07 7.82
CA LEU A 39 1.48 -9.64 7.10
C LEU A 39 0.93 -8.67 6.05
N ASP A 40 0.79 -7.40 6.41
CA ASP A 40 0.32 -6.35 5.51
C ASP A 40 1.31 -6.16 4.36
N PHE A 41 2.61 -6.12 4.63
CA PHE A 41 3.65 -6.05 3.59
C PHE A 41 3.52 -7.18 2.57
N ARG A 42 3.43 -8.44 3.02
CA ARG A 42 3.29 -9.60 2.14
C ARG A 42 2.01 -9.54 1.32
N THR A 43 0.94 -9.05 1.93
CA THR A 43 -0.36 -8.87 1.26
C THR A 43 -0.25 -7.81 0.17
N THR A 44 0.37 -6.67 0.46
CA THR A 44 0.60 -5.58 -0.49
C THR A 44 1.48 -6.03 -1.66
N VAL A 45 2.60 -6.71 -1.41
CA VAL A 45 3.50 -7.20 -2.48
C VAL A 45 2.76 -8.12 -3.45
N ARG A 46 1.99 -9.08 -2.92
CA ARG A 46 1.19 -10.00 -3.75
C ARG A 46 0.08 -9.28 -4.50
N TRP A 47 -0.55 -8.31 -3.85
CA TRP A 47 -1.59 -7.50 -4.45
C TRP A 47 -1.07 -6.72 -5.65
N VAL A 48 0.01 -5.93 -5.47
CA VAL A 48 0.56 -5.11 -6.56
C VAL A 48 1.16 -5.97 -7.67
N ALA A 49 1.79 -7.10 -7.35
CA ALA A 49 2.30 -8.03 -8.35
C ALA A 49 1.20 -8.59 -9.27
N SER A 50 0.03 -8.90 -8.70
CA SER A 50 -1.08 -9.46 -9.46
C SER A 50 -1.83 -8.41 -10.28
N ARG A 51 -1.81 -7.14 -9.89
CA ARG A 51 -2.71 -6.12 -10.47
C ARG A 51 -2.02 -4.96 -11.19
N SER A 52 -0.87 -4.49 -10.70
CA SER A 52 -0.14 -3.40 -11.35
C SER A 52 0.80 -3.95 -12.43
N ALA A 53 0.63 -3.46 -13.66
CA ALA A 53 1.50 -3.81 -14.78
C ALA A 53 2.93 -3.30 -14.56
N PHE A 54 3.10 -2.14 -13.93
CA PHE A 54 4.40 -1.59 -13.55
C PHE A 54 5.14 -2.52 -12.58
N TYR A 55 4.53 -2.85 -11.43
CA TYR A 55 5.19 -3.69 -10.44
C TYR A 55 5.45 -5.10 -10.95
N ARG A 56 4.56 -5.65 -11.79
CA ARG A 56 4.78 -6.96 -12.40
C ARG A 56 6.04 -6.98 -13.27
N ARG A 57 6.22 -5.98 -14.14
CA ARG A 57 7.44 -5.85 -14.97
C ARG A 57 8.68 -5.65 -14.09
N LYS A 58 8.59 -4.79 -13.08
CA LYS A 58 9.70 -4.52 -12.17
C LYS A 58 10.15 -5.76 -11.40
N PHE A 59 9.21 -6.58 -10.90
CA PHE A 59 9.57 -7.85 -10.27
C PHE A 59 10.23 -8.82 -11.25
N GLN A 60 9.76 -8.88 -12.50
CA GLN A 60 10.36 -9.73 -13.54
C GLN A 60 11.79 -9.30 -13.89
N GLU A 61 12.02 -8.00 -14.10
CA GLU A 61 13.33 -7.41 -14.40
C GLU A 61 14.36 -7.72 -13.31
N HIS A 62 13.93 -7.66 -12.06
CA HIS A 62 14.77 -7.97 -10.89
C HIS A 62 14.76 -9.45 -10.50
N ARG A 63 14.09 -10.32 -11.27
CA ARG A 63 13.96 -11.77 -11.02
C ARG A 63 13.44 -12.10 -9.62
N ILE A 64 12.52 -11.30 -9.12
CA ILE A 64 11.90 -11.48 -7.81
C ILE A 64 10.57 -12.23 -7.98
N ASP A 65 10.39 -13.31 -7.22
CA ASP A 65 9.10 -13.98 -7.08
C ASP A 65 8.31 -13.36 -5.92
N PRO A 66 7.22 -12.62 -6.18
CA PRO A 66 6.40 -11.98 -5.15
C PRO A 66 5.75 -12.97 -4.17
N ALA A 67 5.56 -14.24 -4.56
CA ALA A 67 5.02 -15.27 -3.68
C ALA A 67 6.00 -15.63 -2.55
N MET A 68 7.30 -15.53 -2.83
CA MET A 68 8.41 -15.90 -1.96
C MET A 68 8.89 -14.77 -1.05
N VAL A 69 8.52 -13.52 -1.34
CA VAL A 69 8.84 -12.34 -0.52
C VAL A 69 8.19 -12.43 0.87
N ARG A 70 9.00 -12.36 1.93
CA ARG A 70 8.59 -12.45 3.34
C ARG A 70 8.88 -11.16 4.11
N CYS A 71 9.92 -10.43 3.72
CA CYS A 71 10.33 -9.18 4.34
C CYS A 71 10.82 -8.17 3.29
N PRO A 72 10.91 -6.87 3.64
CA PRO A 72 11.39 -5.85 2.71
C PRO A 72 12.79 -6.13 2.14
N ALA A 73 13.66 -6.81 2.90
CA ALA A 73 15.01 -7.14 2.45
C ALA A 73 15.00 -8.10 1.24
N ASP A 74 13.96 -8.93 1.09
CA ASP A 74 13.80 -9.85 -0.03
C ASP A 74 13.52 -9.13 -1.36
N LEU A 75 13.13 -7.84 -1.31
CA LEU A 75 12.94 -7.02 -2.51
C LEU A 75 14.27 -6.47 -3.05
N GLY A 76 15.37 -6.61 -2.32
CA GLY A 76 16.66 -6.04 -2.70
C GLY A 76 16.57 -4.53 -2.95
N ASN A 77 17.03 -4.09 -4.12
CA ASN A 77 17.10 -2.68 -4.51
C ASN A 77 15.93 -2.23 -5.40
N ILE A 78 14.74 -2.82 -5.24
CA ILE A 78 13.54 -2.32 -5.92
C ILE A 78 13.05 -1.05 -5.24
N PHE A 79 13.13 0.06 -5.96
CA PHE A 79 12.57 1.35 -5.54
C PHE A 79 11.69 1.93 -6.64
N THR A 80 10.53 2.46 -6.29
CA THR A 80 9.71 3.28 -7.21
C THR A 80 10.20 4.72 -7.12
N THR A 81 10.72 5.25 -8.23
CA THR A 81 11.35 6.57 -8.26
C THR A 81 10.40 7.63 -8.80
N SER A 82 10.71 8.90 -8.56
CA SER A 82 9.97 10.02 -9.17
C SER A 82 9.99 9.98 -10.69
N THR A 83 11.07 9.47 -11.30
CA THR A 83 11.19 9.31 -12.76
C THR A 83 10.21 8.26 -13.26
N ASP A 84 10.09 7.12 -12.58
CA ASP A 84 9.15 6.06 -12.95
C ASP A 84 7.72 6.59 -13.07
N LEU A 85 7.30 7.43 -12.11
CA LEU A 85 5.98 8.05 -12.06
C LEU A 85 5.74 9.05 -13.21
N LEU A 86 6.79 9.63 -13.78
CA LEU A 86 6.69 10.62 -14.86
C LEU A 86 6.78 9.98 -16.25
N THR A 87 7.43 8.82 -16.36
CA THR A 87 7.73 8.16 -17.63
C THR A 87 6.75 7.04 -17.98
N HIS A 88 6.07 6.46 -16.99
CA HIS A 88 5.10 5.39 -17.22
C HIS A 88 3.66 5.93 -17.18
N PRO A 89 2.74 5.33 -17.97
CA PRO A 89 1.31 5.57 -17.83
C PRO A 89 0.85 5.32 -16.40
N VAL A 90 -0.07 6.15 -15.94
CA VAL A 90 -0.68 6.08 -14.60
C VAL A 90 -1.34 4.74 -14.39
N GLU A 91 -2.03 4.28 -15.42
CA GLU A 91 -2.80 3.04 -15.47
C GLU A 91 -1.94 1.82 -15.13
N ASP A 92 -0.63 1.89 -15.39
CA ASP A 92 0.29 0.80 -15.09
C ASP A 92 0.53 0.62 -13.58
N PHE A 93 0.34 1.68 -12.77
CA PHE A 93 0.48 1.63 -11.32
C PHE A 93 -0.82 1.25 -10.61
N LEU A 94 -1.97 1.48 -11.25
CA LEU A 94 -3.26 1.23 -10.65
C LEU A 94 -3.47 -0.27 -10.43
N CYS A 95 -3.91 -0.64 -9.22
CA CYS A 95 -4.29 -2.01 -8.89
C CYS A 95 -5.81 -2.22 -8.88
N ASP A 96 -6.59 -1.17 -9.10
CA ASP A 96 -8.04 -1.23 -9.26
C ASP A 96 -8.53 0.02 -9.99
N ARG A 97 -9.83 0.06 -10.33
CA ARG A 97 -10.44 1.23 -10.97
C ARG A 97 -10.37 2.44 -10.01
N PRO A 98 -9.77 3.57 -10.45
CA PRO A 98 -9.66 4.76 -9.63
C PRO A 98 -11.04 5.44 -9.51
N GLN A 99 -11.40 5.89 -8.30
CA GLN A 99 -12.69 6.55 -8.04
C GLN A 99 -12.54 8.04 -7.71
N LEU A 100 -11.38 8.44 -7.17
CA LEU A 100 -11.03 9.82 -6.85
C LEU A 100 -9.57 10.08 -7.22
N GLY A 101 -9.26 11.26 -7.75
CA GLY A 101 -7.90 11.69 -8.09
C GLY A 101 -7.56 13.01 -7.42
N PHE A 102 -6.41 13.09 -6.75
CA PHE A 102 -5.86 14.31 -6.16
C PHE A 102 -4.58 14.68 -6.89
N GLU A 103 -4.42 15.96 -7.24
CA GLU A 103 -3.26 16.46 -7.97
C GLU A 103 -2.38 17.30 -7.03
N THR A 104 -1.09 16.99 -6.96
CA THR A 104 -0.15 17.80 -6.20
C THR A 104 0.20 19.06 -6.98
N THR A 105 0.06 20.23 -6.37
CA THR A 105 0.58 21.50 -6.87
C THR A 105 2.11 21.50 -6.79
N GLY A 106 2.76 21.22 -7.93
CA GLY A 106 4.22 21.11 -8.01
C GLY A 106 4.93 22.46 -8.06
N THR A 107 5.95 22.66 -7.23
CA THR A 107 6.91 23.78 -7.32
C THR A 107 8.20 23.42 -8.07
N LEU A 108 8.47 22.13 -8.35
CA LEU A 108 9.78 21.64 -8.83
C LEU A 108 9.75 20.93 -10.20
N SER A 109 8.59 20.75 -10.83
CA SER A 109 8.51 20.13 -12.16
C SER A 109 7.25 20.60 -12.92
N PRO A 110 7.34 20.81 -14.25
CA PRO A 110 6.22 21.33 -15.07
C PRO A 110 5.06 20.33 -15.26
N LYS A 111 5.22 19.07 -14.81
CA LYS A 111 4.14 18.08 -14.73
C LYS A 111 3.76 17.86 -13.26
N SER A 112 2.49 18.03 -12.96
CA SER A 112 1.87 17.72 -11.68
C SER A 112 1.70 16.21 -11.50
N LYS A 113 1.82 15.73 -10.26
CA LYS A 113 1.63 14.31 -9.91
C LYS A 113 0.21 14.14 -9.38
N LYS A 114 -0.62 13.28 -9.98
CA LYS A 114 -1.87 12.83 -9.37
C LYS A 114 -1.63 11.60 -8.49
N ILE A 115 -2.60 11.34 -7.64
CA ILE A 115 -2.69 10.20 -6.74
C ILE A 115 -4.15 9.78 -6.78
N PHE A 116 -4.39 8.51 -7.11
CA PHE A 116 -5.74 7.98 -7.15
C PHE A 116 -6.04 7.14 -5.92
N PHE A 117 -7.24 7.30 -5.40
CA PHE A 117 -7.76 6.53 -4.28
C PHE A 117 -9.01 5.77 -4.69
N SER A 118 -9.16 4.58 -4.13
CA SER A 118 -10.45 3.92 -4.00
C SER A 118 -11.22 4.45 -2.77
N LEU A 119 -12.55 4.32 -2.77
CA LEU A 119 -13.38 4.74 -1.64
C LEU A 119 -13.08 3.98 -0.35
N ASP A 120 -12.66 2.71 -0.45
CA ASP A 120 -12.27 1.91 0.70
C ASP A 120 -10.96 2.41 1.33
N GLU A 121 -10.01 2.87 0.53
CA GLU A 121 -8.75 3.46 0.98
C GLU A 121 -8.96 4.78 1.75
N MET A 122 -9.87 5.63 1.28
CA MET A 122 -10.24 6.86 1.98
C MET A 122 -10.94 6.60 3.32
N ARG A 123 -11.81 5.59 3.39
CA ARG A 123 -12.51 5.24 4.64
C ARG A 123 -11.58 4.64 5.70
N ASP A 124 -10.57 3.90 5.27
CA ASP A 124 -9.60 3.25 6.16
C ASP A 124 -8.35 4.12 6.45
N GLY A 125 -8.15 5.23 5.75
CA GLY A 125 -6.91 6.02 5.83
C GLY A 125 -5.67 5.29 5.30
N ARG A 126 -5.85 4.24 4.49
CA ARG A 126 -4.76 3.48 3.85
C ARG A 126 -4.49 4.03 2.47
N SER A 127 -3.29 4.54 2.24
CA SER A 127 -2.79 4.88 0.91
C SER A 127 -2.07 3.66 0.35
N THR A 128 -2.61 2.99 -0.67
CA THR A 128 -1.91 1.85 -1.29
C THR A 128 -1.23 2.22 -2.61
N ILE A 129 -1.53 3.34 -3.27
CA ILE A 129 -0.92 3.67 -4.56
C ILE A 129 -0.79 5.19 -4.76
N ALA A 130 0.43 5.63 -5.07
CA ALA A 130 0.72 6.94 -5.61
C ALA A 130 1.12 6.78 -7.08
N SER A 131 0.40 7.43 -7.99
CA SER A 131 0.74 7.52 -9.41
C SER A 131 -0.03 8.65 -10.09
N THR A 132 0.75 9.40 -10.91
CA THR A 132 0.53 10.69 -11.59
C THR A 132 -0.86 10.97 -12.15
#